data_AF-A0A2J0KVK5-F1
#
_entry.id   AF-A0A2J0KVK5-F1
#
_cell.length_a   1.000
_cell.length_b   1.000
_cell.length_c   1.000
_cell.angle_alpha   90.00
_cell.angle_beta   90.00
_cell.angle_gamma   90.00
#
_symmetry.space_group_name_H-M   'P 1'
#
loop_
_entity.id
_entity.type
_entity.pdbx_description
1 polymer ?
#
loop_
_entity_poly.entity_id
_entity_poly.type
_entity_poly.pdbx_seq_one_letter_code
_entity_poly.pdbx_strand_id
1 'polypeptide(L)'
;MTKHIKFFITFLLFFNMFIGNALAEEVLAWQDCIGEAQKNHPNLISAQESIKEKEASKAITTSGLLPQITGNASGRTAKTSTRTDDEMRSSTSNSYSYGVAGTQLIFDGFKTINDVRAASENIKAA
;
A
#
# COMPACT_ATOMS: atom_id res chain seq x y z
N MET A 1 28.04 26.55 57.27
CA MET A 1 26.76 25.82 57.14
C MET A 1 25.65 26.68 56.51
N THR A 2 25.46 27.93 56.94
CA THR A 2 24.43 28.86 56.40
C THR A 2 24.62 29.28 54.93
N LYS A 3 25.85 29.30 54.40
CA LYS A 3 26.11 29.62 52.98
C LYS A 3 25.64 28.53 52.00
N HIS A 4 25.77 27.25 52.36
CA HIS A 4 25.28 26.14 51.54
C HIS A 4 23.75 26.03 51.54
N ILE A 5 23.10 26.37 52.66
CA ILE A 5 21.64 26.49 52.75
C ILE A 5 21.10 27.63 51.88
N LYS A 6 21.76 28.80 51.88
CA LYS A 6 21.37 29.91 51.01
C LYS A 6 21.57 29.58 49.53
N PHE A 7 22.67 28.91 49.17
CA PHE A 7 22.92 28.45 47.80
C PHE A 7 21.88 27.42 47.33
N PHE A 8 21.50 26.48 48.20
CA PHE A 8 20.46 25.48 47.92
C PHE A 8 19.08 26.13 47.74
N ILE A 9 18.72 27.12 48.57
CA ILE A 9 17.45 27.85 48.45
C ILE A 9 17.42 28.70 47.18
N THR A 10 18.52 29.36 46.81
CA THR A 10 18.62 30.12 45.55
C THR A 10 18.54 29.19 44.34
N PHE A 11 19.16 28.01 44.40
CA PHE A 11 19.06 27.00 43.34
C PHE A 11 17.63 26.47 43.19
N LEU A 12 16.92 26.25 44.30
CA LEU A 12 15.53 25.79 44.32
C LEU A 12 14.56 26.85 43.79
N LEU A 13 14.80 28.13 44.09
CA LEU A 13 14.04 29.26 43.52
C LEU A 13 14.31 29.45 42.02
N PHE A 14 15.55 29.23 41.57
CA PHE A 14 15.90 29.29 40.15
C PHE A 14 15.26 28.14 39.35
N PHE A 15 15.14 26.95 39.96
CA PHE A 15 14.45 25.81 39.37
C PHE A 15 12.93 26.04 39.24
N ASN A 16 12.32 26.76 40.18
CA ASN A 16 10.89 27.12 40.11
C ASN A 16 10.57 28.16 39.02
N MET A 17 11.55 28.97 38.59
CA MET A 17 11.36 29.95 37.50
C MET A 17 11.27 29.27 36.11
N PHE A 18 11.76 28.03 35.98
CA PHE A 18 11.68 27.24 34.75
C PHE A 18 10.37 26.44 34.61
N ILE A 19 9.48 26.47 35.61
CA ILE A 19 8.16 25.79 35.59
C ILE A 19 7.06 26.74 35.08
N GLY A 20 7.43 27.86 34.45
CA GLY A 20 6.52 28.84 33.88
C GLY A 20 5.84 28.34 32.60
N ASN A 21 4.54 28.02 32.71
CA ASN A 21 3.56 27.85 31.64
C ASN A 21 3.75 26.65 30.69
N ALA A 22 3.60 25.44 31.21
CA ALA A 22 3.10 24.32 30.41
C ALA A 22 1.56 24.30 30.43
N LEU A 23 0.92 25.38 29.96
CA LEU A 23 -0.49 25.35 29.59
C LEU A 23 -0.55 25.12 28.08
N ALA A 24 -0.28 23.89 27.67
CA ALA A 24 -0.69 23.41 26.35
C ALA A 24 -2.19 23.09 26.39
N GLU A 25 -3.00 24.08 26.75
CA GLU A 25 -4.45 24.02 26.61
C GLU A 25 -4.80 24.83 25.36
N GLU A 26 -4.51 24.23 24.20
CA GLU A 26 -5.08 24.70 22.94
C GLU A 26 -6.57 24.38 23.04
N VAL A 27 -7.36 25.37 23.50
CA VAL A 27 -8.82 25.27 23.50
C VAL A 27 -9.24 25.25 22.03
N LEU A 28 -9.26 24.05 21.46
CA LEU A 28 -9.72 23.83 20.09
C LEU A 28 -11.15 24.35 20.02
N ALA A 29 -11.35 25.34 19.14
CA ALA A 29 -12.71 25.73 18.82
C ALA A 29 -13.41 24.52 18.19
N TRP A 30 -14.72 24.43 18.32
CA TRP A 30 -15.50 23.30 17.79
C TRP A 30 -15.22 23.05 16.29
N GLN A 31 -14.94 24.11 15.54
CA GLN A 31 -14.56 24.06 14.13
C GLN A 31 -13.19 23.39 13.92
N ASP A 32 -12.23 23.63 14.80
CA ASP A 32 -10.89 23.03 14.73
C ASP A 32 -10.97 21.53 15.01
N CYS A 33 -11.80 21.12 15.99
CA CYS A 33 -12.09 19.71 16.26
C CYS A 33 -12.70 19.00 15.04
N ILE A 34 -13.59 19.67 14.29
CA ILE A 34 -14.17 19.11 13.07
C ILE A 34 -13.13 19.02 11.96
N GLY A 35 -12.31 20.05 11.76
CA GLY A 35 -11.24 20.04 10.76
C GLY A 35 -10.26 18.89 11.01
N GLU A 36 -9.85 18.72 12.27
CA GLU A 36 -8.91 17.68 12.65
C GLU A 36 -9.53 16.27 12.59
N ALA A 37 -10.81 16.15 12.94
CA ALA A 37 -11.57 14.91 12.76
C ALA A 37 -11.73 14.57 11.27
N GLN A 38 -12.11 15.52 10.42
CA GLN A 38 -12.25 15.28 8.98
C GLN A 38 -10.95 14.78 8.35
N LYS A 39 -9.81 15.28 8.84
CA LYS A 39 -8.48 14.93 8.34
C LYS A 39 -7.97 13.57 8.85
N ASN A 40 -8.21 13.24 10.12
CA ASN A 40 -7.56 12.10 10.77
C ASN A 40 -8.52 10.99 11.23
N HIS A 41 -9.83 11.16 11.12
CA HIS A 41 -10.79 10.20 11.63
C HIS A 41 -10.71 8.87 10.83
N PRO A 42 -10.38 7.74 11.48
CA PRO A 42 -10.10 6.47 10.79
C PRO A 42 -11.23 5.99 9.90
N ASN A 43 -12.50 6.18 10.31
CA ASN A 43 -13.63 5.73 9.51
C ASN A 43 -13.81 6.56 8.23
N LEU A 44 -13.46 7.86 8.23
CA LEU A 44 -13.56 8.70 7.04
C LEU A 44 -12.47 8.32 6.04
N ILE A 45 -11.25 8.11 6.54
CA ILE A 45 -10.13 7.60 5.73
C ILE A 45 -10.50 6.23 5.14
N SER A 46 -11.02 5.31 5.96
CA SER A 46 -11.45 3.99 5.49
C SER A 46 -12.53 4.07 4.42
N ALA A 47 -13.52 4.96 4.58
CA ALA A 47 -14.56 5.15 3.58
C ALA A 47 -13.99 5.72 2.27
N GLN A 48 -13.09 6.70 2.36
CA GLN A 48 -12.40 7.26 1.19
C GLN A 48 -11.56 6.21 0.46
N GLU A 49 -10.80 5.38 1.19
CA GLU A 49 -10.03 4.29 0.58
C GLU A 49 -10.93 3.23 -0.05
N SER A 50 -12.12 2.96 0.51
CA SER A 50 -13.10 2.07 -0.11
C SER A 50 -13.62 2.61 -1.45
N ILE A 51 -13.80 3.93 -1.59
CA ILE A 51 -14.15 4.54 -2.88
C ILE A 51 -13.00 4.38 -3.88
N LYS A 52 -11.76 4.65 -3.47
CA LYS A 52 -10.57 4.47 -4.33
C LYS A 52 -10.40 3.01 -4.77
N GLU A 53 -10.68 2.04 -3.90
CA GLU A 53 -10.68 0.62 -4.24
C GLU A 53 -11.68 0.31 -5.36
N LYS A 54 -12.89 0.87 -5.28
CA LYS A 54 -13.91 0.71 -6.33
C LYS A 54 -13.51 1.39 -7.64
N GLU A 55 -12.88 2.56 -7.57
CA GLU A 55 -12.32 3.24 -8.76
C GLU A 55 -11.24 2.41 -9.43
N ALA A 56 -10.31 1.85 -8.65
CA ALA A 56 -9.28 0.94 -9.16
C ALA A 56 -9.89 -0.33 -9.77
N SER A 57 -10.92 -0.89 -9.13
CA SER A 57 -11.66 -2.04 -9.65
C SER A 57 -12.32 -1.74 -11.01
N LYS A 58 -12.94 -0.56 -11.16
CA LYS A 58 -13.47 -0.12 -12.46
C LYS A 58 -12.37 0.02 -13.51
N ALA A 59 -11.19 0.54 -13.16
CA ALA A 59 -10.06 0.65 -14.07
C ALA A 59 -9.59 -0.75 -14.54
N ILE A 60 -9.53 -1.73 -13.62
CA ILE A 60 -9.23 -3.13 -13.95
C ILE A 60 -10.29 -3.69 -14.91
N THR A 61 -11.59 -3.53 -14.63
CA THR A 61 -12.65 -4.00 -15.54
C THR A 61 -12.55 -3.34 -16.91
N THR A 62 -12.25 -2.04 -16.95
CA THR A 62 -12.08 -1.28 -18.20
C THR A 62 -10.88 -1.77 -19.01
N SER A 63 -9.81 -2.22 -18.36
CA SER A 63 -8.62 -2.77 -19.03
C SER A 63 -8.94 -3.99 -19.90
N GLY A 64 -10.02 -4.74 -19.60
CA GLY A 64 -10.47 -5.87 -20.42
C GLY A 64 -10.93 -5.48 -21.83
N LEU A 65 -11.24 -4.20 -22.06
CA LEU A 65 -11.53 -3.66 -23.39
C LEU A 65 -10.26 -3.34 -24.20
N LEU A 66 -9.10 -3.29 -23.55
CA LEU A 66 -7.83 -2.88 -24.14
C LEU A 66 -6.93 -4.09 -24.47
N PRO A 67 -5.98 -3.95 -25.41
CA PRO A 67 -5.06 -5.03 -25.73
C PRO A 67 -4.16 -5.32 -24.53
N GLN A 68 -4.05 -6.60 -24.17
CA GLN A 68 -3.18 -7.06 -23.10
C GLN A 68 -1.86 -7.52 -23.71
N ILE A 69 -0.76 -6.86 -23.33
CA ILE A 69 0.59 -7.23 -23.74
C ILE A 69 1.30 -7.83 -22.54
N THR A 70 1.82 -9.03 -22.72
CA THR A 70 2.55 -9.78 -21.69
C THR A 70 3.93 -10.14 -22.21
N GLY A 71 4.95 -9.94 -21.37
CA GLY A 71 6.32 -10.38 -21.63
C GLY A 71 6.71 -11.47 -20.64
N ASN A 72 7.40 -12.50 -21.11
CA ASN A 72 7.89 -13.57 -20.27
C ASN A 72 9.37 -13.85 -20.55
N ALA A 73 10.10 -14.16 -19.49
CA ALA A 73 11.47 -14.68 -19.57
C ALA A 73 11.60 -15.81 -18.55
N SER A 74 12.17 -16.93 -18.96
CA SER A 74 12.40 -18.07 -18.07
C SER A 74 13.72 -18.77 -18.39
N GLY A 75 14.39 -19.24 -17.34
CA GLY A 75 15.56 -20.11 -17.43
C GLY A 75 15.28 -21.39 -16.65
N ARG A 76 15.65 -22.53 -17.20
CA ARG A 76 15.49 -23.84 -16.57
C ARG A 76 16.77 -24.65 -16.75
N THR A 77 17.24 -25.22 -15.65
CA THR A 77 18.33 -26.19 -15.65
C THR A 77 17.77 -27.54 -15.22
N ALA A 78 17.92 -28.54 -16.07
CA ALA A 78 17.50 -29.91 -15.81
C ALA A 78 18.72 -30.82 -15.79
N LYS A 79 18.83 -31.67 -14.76
CA LYS A 79 19.87 -32.70 -14.67
C LYS A 79 19.21 -34.05 -14.74
N THR A 80 19.58 -34.85 -15.73
CA THR A 80 19.10 -36.22 -15.91
C THR A 80 20.26 -37.17 -15.67
N SER A 81 20.07 -38.15 -14.80
CA SER A 81 21.05 -39.21 -14.57
C SER A 81 20.42 -40.55 -14.95
N THR A 82 21.05 -41.28 -15.86
CA THR A 82 20.63 -42.61 -16.30
C THR A 82 21.72 -43.61 -15.95
N ARG A 83 21.33 -44.74 -15.37
CA ARG A 83 22.22 -45.85 -15.03
C ARG A 83 21.92 -47.03 -15.94
N THR A 84 22.93 -47.54 -16.63
CA THR A 84 22.81 -48.74 -17.46
C THR A 84 23.97 -49.68 -17.16
N ASP A 85 23.63 -50.91 -16.73
CA ASP A 85 24.45 -52.10 -16.44
C ASP A 85 25.66 -51.96 -15.48
N ASP A 86 26.38 -50.85 -15.46
CA ASP A 86 27.30 -50.41 -14.38
C ASP A 86 27.82 -48.95 -14.54
N GLU A 87 27.43 -48.23 -15.60
CA GLU A 87 27.82 -46.81 -15.80
C GLU A 87 26.71 -45.84 -15.38
N MET A 88 27.09 -44.80 -14.64
CA MET A 88 26.22 -43.65 -14.33
C MET A 88 26.51 -42.51 -15.29
N ARG A 89 25.61 -42.24 -16.24
CA ARG A 89 25.71 -41.07 -17.13
C ARG A 89 24.82 -39.95 -16.60
N SER A 90 25.40 -38.79 -16.35
CA SER A 90 24.66 -37.59 -15.97
C SER A 90 24.80 -36.52 -17.04
N SER A 91 23.67 -35.98 -17.49
CA SER A 91 23.61 -34.88 -18.43
C SER A 91 22.89 -33.71 -17.78
N THR A 92 23.47 -32.52 -17.89
CA THR A 92 22.84 -31.28 -17.45
C THR A 92 22.48 -30.47 -18.70
N SER A 93 21.23 -30.07 -18.81
CA SER A 93 20.70 -29.24 -19.89
C SER A 93 20.19 -27.92 -19.32
N ASN A 94 20.67 -26.81 -19.89
CA ASN A 94 20.16 -25.48 -19.59
C ASN A 94 19.32 -25.01 -20.78
N SER A 95 18.15 -24.47 -20.49
CA SER A 95 17.24 -23.88 -21.47
C SER A 95 16.82 -22.49 -21.01
N TYR A 96 16.85 -21.54 -21.93
CA TYR A 96 16.41 -20.17 -21.71
C TYR A 96 15.37 -19.83 -22.77
N SER A 97 14.28 -19.21 -22.36
CA SER A 97 13.22 -18.77 -23.26
C SER A 97 12.76 -17.37 -22.87
N TYR A 98 12.48 -16.56 -23.88
CA TYR A 98 11.91 -15.24 -23.73
C TYR A 98 10.85 -15.04 -24.82
N GLY A 99 9.84 -14.25 -24.53
CA GLY A 99 8.73 -14.01 -25.44
C GLY A 99 7.93 -12.79 -25.05
N VAL A 100 7.18 -12.28 -26.03
CA VAL A 100 6.17 -11.25 -25.84
C VAL A 100 4.91 -11.72 -26.57
N ALA A 101 3.75 -11.60 -25.92
CA ALA A 101 2.46 -12.00 -26.45
C ALA A 101 1.45 -10.87 -26.25
N GLY A 102 0.67 -10.57 -27.30
CA GLY A 102 -0.43 -9.61 -27.25
C GLY A 102 -1.76 -10.31 -27.48
N THR A 103 -2.74 -10.06 -26.62
CA THR A 103 -4.09 -10.62 -26.71
C THR A 103 -5.13 -9.50 -26.64
N GLN A 104 -6.03 -9.45 -27.61
CA GLN A 104 -7.18 -8.53 -27.61
C GLN A 104 -8.47 -9.32 -27.70
N LEU A 105 -9.42 -8.98 -26.84
CA LEU A 105 -10.79 -9.46 -26.96
C LEU A 105 -11.48 -8.76 -28.14
N ILE A 106 -11.90 -9.52 -29.15
CA ILE A 106 -12.62 -8.95 -30.31
C ILE A 106 -14.10 -8.75 -29.97
N PHE A 107 -14.73 -9.76 -29.34
CA PHE A 107 -16.14 -9.69 -28.97
C PHE A 107 -16.49 -10.75 -27.90
N ASP A 108 -17.30 -10.37 -26.91
CA ASP A 108 -17.76 -11.23 -25.81
C ASP A 108 -19.28 -11.14 -25.54
N GLY A 109 -20.07 -10.65 -26.50
CA GLY A 109 -21.51 -10.47 -26.28
C GLY A 109 -21.86 -9.25 -25.40
N PHE A 110 -21.04 -8.20 -25.42
CA PHE A 110 -21.21 -6.97 -24.62
C PHE A 110 -21.04 -7.16 -23.11
N LYS A 111 -20.49 -8.30 -22.68
CA LYS A 111 -20.30 -8.61 -21.27
C LYS A 111 -19.37 -7.58 -20.61
N THR A 112 -18.20 -7.34 -21.17
CA THR A 112 -17.20 -6.44 -20.57
C THR A 112 -17.74 -5.00 -20.45
N ILE A 113 -18.51 -4.52 -21.44
CA ILE A 113 -19.13 -3.18 -21.39
C ILE A 113 -20.15 -3.09 -20.25
N ASN A 114 -20.96 -4.14 -20.06
CA ASN A 114 -21.92 -4.19 -18.96
C ASN A 114 -21.24 -4.29 -17.60
N ASP A 115 -20.13 -5.03 -17.50
CA ASP A 115 -19.33 -5.11 -16.29
C ASP A 115 -18.72 -3.74 -15.93
N VAL A 116 -18.23 -2.96 -16.90
CA VAL A 116 -17.74 -1.58 -16.68
C VAL A 116 -18.86 -0.65 -16.21
N ARG A 117 -20.07 -0.78 -16.78
CA ARG A 117 -21.25 -0.01 -16.35
C ARG A 117 -21.62 -0.34 -14.91
N ALA A 118 -21.69 -1.63 -14.56
CA ALA A 118 -21.97 -2.08 -13.21
C ALA A 118 -20.92 -1.56 -12.22
N ALA A 119 -19.63 -1.61 -12.57
CA ALA A 119 -18.57 -1.05 -11.74
C ALA A 119 -18.73 0.48 -11.53
N SER A 120 -19.20 1.20 -12.55
CA SER A 120 -19.48 2.64 -12.42
C SER A 120 -20.66 2.93 -11.49
N GLU A 121 -21.69 2.09 -11.47
CA GLU A 121 -22.81 2.24 -10.54
C GLU A 121 -22.41 1.85 -9.10
N ASN A 122 -21.53 0.86 -8.94
CA ASN A 122 -21.00 0.48 -7.62
C ASN A 122 -20.18 1.59 -6.93
N ILE A 123 -19.50 2.44 -7.71
CA ILE A 123 -18.80 3.64 -7.20
C ILE A 123 -19.82 4.69 -6.74
N LYS A 124 -20.89 4.93 -7.50
CA LYS A 124 -21.93 5.90 -7.13
C LYS A 124 -22.72 5.50 -5.88
N ALA A 125 -22.85 4.19 -5.65
CA ALA A 125 -23.50 3.64 -4.47
C ALA A 125 -22.57 3.53 -3.24
N ALA A 126 -21.28 3.85 -3.40
CA ALA A 126 -20.29 3.94 -2.32
C ALA A 126 -20.43 5.26 -1.56
#